data_AF-A0A2V8UH10-F1
#
_entry.id   AF-A0A2V8UH10-F1
#
_cell.length_a   1.000
_cell.length_b   1.000
_cell.length_c   1.000
_cell.angle_alpha   90.00
_cell.angle_beta   90.00
_cell.angle_gamma   90.00
#
_symmetry.space_group_name_H-M   'P 1'
#
loop_
_entity.id
_entity.type
_entity.pdbx_description
1 polymer ?
#
loop_
_entity_poly.entity_id
_entity_poly.type
_entity_poly.pdbx_seq_one_letter_code
_entity_poly.pdbx_strand_id
1 'polypeptide(L)'
;MGLEKELMAMSNLSPKTIQKHVDNMWVLGGEIITELNYTPSLRKAPVEKVLADLIKDGGPILHQRDSEEQQRSFESTCRKLWRFLNQSQR
;
A
#
# COMPACT_ATOMS: atom_id res chain seq x y z
N MET A 1 18.56 6.01 1.85
CA MET A 1 18.62 7.43 1.45
C MET A 1 19.07 7.68 0.01
N GLY A 2 19.35 6.65 -0.82
CA GLY A 2 19.68 6.80 -2.25
C GLY A 2 18.50 6.50 -3.20
N LEU A 3 17.79 5.39 -2.95
CA LEU A 3 16.63 4.93 -3.75
C LEU A 3 15.46 5.92 -3.80
N GLU A 4 15.21 6.66 -2.71
CA GLU A 4 14.12 7.63 -2.66
C GLU A 4 14.34 8.78 -3.66
N LYS A 5 15.60 9.25 -3.81
CA LYS A 5 15.93 10.37 -4.72
C LYS A 5 15.74 10.00 -6.19
N GLU A 6 16.10 8.79 -6.60
CA GLU A 6 15.93 8.33 -7.99
C GLU A 6 14.46 8.13 -8.36
N LEU A 7 13.63 7.60 -7.43
CA LEU A 7 12.19 7.49 -7.63
C LEU A 7 11.52 8.87 -7.77
N MET A 8 12.03 9.88 -7.06
CA MET A 8 11.58 11.27 -7.18
C MET A 8 11.94 11.88 -8.54
N ALA A 9 13.11 11.56 -9.09
CA ALA A 9 13.54 12.08 -10.39
C ALA A 9 12.74 11.50 -11.56
N MET A 10 12.20 10.28 -11.42
CA MET A 10 11.40 9.62 -12.46
C MET A 10 9.90 9.93 -12.37
N SER A 11 9.42 10.50 -11.27
CA SER A 11 8.00 10.82 -11.09
C SER A 11 7.78 12.33 -11.06
N ASN A 12 6.75 12.84 -11.76
CA ASN A 12 6.35 14.26 -11.70
C ASN A 12 5.67 14.63 -10.37
N LEU A 13 6.06 13.98 -9.26
CA LEU A 13 5.45 14.14 -7.94
C LEU A 13 6.34 15.00 -7.05
N SER A 14 5.71 15.79 -6.18
CA SER A 14 6.45 16.53 -5.17
C SER A 14 7.08 15.56 -4.14
N PRO A 15 8.20 15.93 -3.49
CA PRO A 15 8.79 15.11 -2.44
C PRO A 15 7.82 14.77 -1.30
N LYS A 16 6.97 15.74 -0.94
CA LYS A 16 5.92 15.55 0.07
C LYS A 16 4.91 14.47 -0.35
N THR A 17 4.57 14.41 -1.63
CA THR A 17 3.64 13.40 -2.17
C THR A 17 4.26 12.01 -2.15
N ILE A 18 5.55 11.90 -2.47
CA ILE A 18 6.25 10.62 -2.46
C ILE A 18 6.41 10.11 -1.03
N GLN A 19 6.78 10.98 -0.09
CA GLN A 19 6.82 10.60 1.33
C GLN A 19 5.45 10.10 1.80
N LYS A 20 4.36 10.81 1.45
CA LYS A 20 3.00 10.37 1.79
C LYS A 20 2.70 8.97 1.22
N HIS A 21 3.17 8.65 0.02
CA HIS A 21 3.03 7.31 -0.55
C HIS A 21 3.87 6.26 0.18
N VAL A 22 5.12 6.57 0.54
CA VAL A 22 5.99 5.68 1.33
C VAL A 22 5.35 5.39 2.70
N ASP A 23 4.84 6.40 3.39
CA ASP A 23 4.18 6.25 4.69
C ASP A 23 2.92 5.38 4.58
N ASN A 24 2.14 5.53 3.50
CA ASN A 24 0.98 4.68 3.24
C ASN A 24 1.38 3.23 2.95
N MET A 25 2.50 3.00 2.25
CA MET A 25 3.04 1.66 2.02
C MET A 25 3.53 1.01 3.31
N TRP A 26 4.15 1.79 4.21
CA TRP A 26 4.53 1.32 5.55
C TRP A 26 3.31 0.84 6.34
N VAL A 27 2.23 1.65 6.35
CA VAL A 27 0.98 1.27 7.00
C VAL A 27 0.38 0.00 6.39
N LEU A 28 0.36 -0.11 5.06
CA LEU A 28 -0.12 -1.32 4.38
C LEU A 28 0.67 -2.56 4.80
N GLY A 29 2.00 -2.45 4.95
CA GLY A 29 2.83 -3.53 5.45
C GLY A 29 2.43 -3.98 6.86
N GLY A 30 2.09 -3.02 7.73
CA GLY A 30 1.52 -3.30 9.05
C GLY A 30 0.21 -4.08 8.96
N GLU A 31 -0.72 -3.65 8.10
CA GLU A 31 -2.00 -4.35 7.89
C GLU A 31 -1.81 -5.78 7.38
N ILE A 32 -0.86 -6.04 6.47
CA ILE A 32 -0.54 -7.40 6.03
C ILE A 32 -0.07 -8.27 7.20
N ILE A 33 0.84 -7.75 8.03
CA ILE A 33 1.35 -8.47 9.20
C ILE A 33 0.21 -8.74 10.19
N THR A 34 -0.66 -7.76 10.42
CA THR A 34 -1.87 -7.86 11.24
C THR A 34 -2.77 -8.98 10.73
N GLU A 35 -3.11 -9.00 9.44
CA GLU A 35 -3.95 -10.05 8.84
C GLU A 35 -3.33 -11.44 8.95
N LEU A 36 -2.02 -11.57 8.71
CA LEU A 36 -1.30 -12.84 8.86
C LEU A 36 -1.24 -13.31 10.33
N ASN A 37 -1.33 -12.40 11.29
CA ASN A 37 -1.35 -12.73 12.72
C ASN A 37 -2.74 -13.14 13.20
N TYR A 38 -3.78 -12.41 12.80
CA TYR A 38 -5.16 -12.71 13.16
C TYR A 38 -5.73 -13.91 12.39
N THR A 39 -5.22 -14.19 11.19
CA THR A 39 -5.67 -15.30 10.35
C THR A 39 -4.51 -16.24 10.00
N PRO A 40 -4.13 -17.18 10.90
CA PRO A 40 -2.95 -18.03 10.72
C PRO A 40 -2.95 -18.89 9.44
N SER A 41 -4.13 -19.20 8.87
CA SER A 41 -4.24 -19.93 7.60
C SER A 41 -3.66 -19.14 6.42
N LEU A 42 -3.64 -17.81 6.46
CA LEU A 42 -3.08 -16.95 5.41
C LEU A 42 -1.55 -17.04 5.33
N ARG A 43 -0.85 -17.47 6.40
CA ARG A 43 0.61 -17.65 6.38
C ARG A 43 1.08 -18.72 5.39
N LYS A 44 0.18 -19.63 4.99
CA LYS A 44 0.45 -20.66 3.98
C LYS A 44 -0.07 -20.27 2.59
N ALA A 45 -0.78 -19.14 2.47
CA ALA A 45 -1.28 -18.66 1.20
C ALA A 45 -0.15 -17.96 0.42
N PRO A 46 -0.22 -17.95 -0.93
CA PRO A 46 0.66 -17.13 -1.75
C PRO A 46 0.54 -15.64 -1.34
N VAL A 47 1.68 -14.97 -1.15
CA VAL A 47 1.72 -13.59 -0.68
C VAL A 47 1.04 -12.63 -1.66
N GLU A 48 1.13 -12.93 -2.96
CA GLU A 48 0.49 -12.17 -4.03
C GLU A 48 -1.03 -12.19 -3.90
N LYS A 49 -1.59 -13.34 -3.48
CA LYS A 49 -3.02 -13.47 -3.23
C LYS A 49 -3.45 -12.66 -2.02
N VAL A 50 -2.72 -12.80 -0.90
CA VAL A 50 -2.99 -12.05 0.34
C VAL A 50 -2.94 -10.54 0.07
N LEU A 51 -1.91 -10.09 -0.65
CA LEU A 51 -1.76 -8.70 -1.03
C LEU A 51 -2.90 -8.23 -1.94
N ALA A 52 -3.23 -9.00 -2.98
CA ALA A 52 -4.29 -8.65 -3.93
C ALA A 52 -5.67 -8.55 -3.26
N ASP A 53 -5.99 -9.49 -2.36
CA ASP A 53 -7.23 -9.49 -1.59
C ASP A 53 -7.28 -8.28 -0.65
N LEU A 54 -6.16 -7.95 0.02
CA LEU A 54 -6.11 -6.85 0.97
C LEU A 54 -6.23 -5.48 0.31
N ILE A 55 -5.58 -5.24 -0.83
CA ILE A 55 -5.61 -3.95 -1.53
C ILE A 55 -6.80 -3.79 -2.49
N LYS A 56 -7.58 -4.86 -2.66
CA LYS A 56 -8.80 -4.85 -3.47
C LYS A 56 -9.74 -3.75 -2.96
N ASP A 57 -10.50 -3.16 -3.87
CA ASP A 57 -11.51 -2.14 -3.56
C ASP A 57 -11.00 -0.90 -2.81
N GLY A 58 -9.67 -0.69 -2.77
CA GLY A 58 -9.06 0.48 -2.14
C GLY A 58 -8.31 0.19 -0.85
N GLY A 59 -8.25 -1.05 -0.38
CA GLY A 59 -7.51 -1.38 0.84
C GLY A 59 -8.36 -1.36 2.12
N PRO A 60 -7.75 -1.76 3.26
CA PRO A 60 -8.45 -1.81 4.54
C PRO A 60 -8.82 -0.42 5.08
N ILE A 61 -9.80 -0.41 5.97
CA ILE A 61 -10.15 0.77 6.76
C ILE A 61 -9.15 0.89 7.90
N LEU A 62 -8.45 2.03 7.98
CA LEU A 62 -7.44 2.23 9.00
C LEU A 62 -8.08 2.74 10.29
N HIS A 63 -8.23 1.87 11.28
CA HIS A 63 -8.83 2.21 12.57
C HIS A 63 -8.00 3.21 13.40
N GLN A 64 -6.70 3.33 13.13
CA GLN A 64 -5.78 4.20 13.87
C GLN A 64 -5.54 5.57 13.22
N ARG A 65 -6.23 5.88 12.11
CA ARG A 65 -6.09 7.18 11.45
C ARG A 65 -7.25 8.11 11.81
N ASP A 66 -6.90 9.31 12.24
CA ASP A 66 -7.85 10.26 12.81
C ASP A 66 -8.58 11.13 11.77
N SER A 67 -8.36 10.89 10.47
CA SER A 67 -8.93 11.74 9.41
C SER A 67 -9.28 10.98 8.12
N GLU A 68 -10.45 11.31 7.56
CA GLU A 68 -10.88 10.85 6.24
C GLU A 68 -9.89 11.21 5.13
N GLU A 69 -9.16 12.31 5.26
CA GLU A 69 -8.16 12.70 4.25
C GLU A 69 -7.01 11.69 4.20
N GLN A 70 -6.61 11.19 5.37
CA GLN A 70 -5.56 10.18 5.44
C GLN A 70 -6.06 8.84 4.89
N GLN A 71 -7.32 8.46 5.19
CA GLN A 71 -7.95 7.27 4.60
C GLN A 71 -8.01 7.38 3.07
N ARG A 72 -8.51 8.49 2.53
CA ARG A 72 -8.55 8.73 1.07
C ARG A 72 -7.16 8.66 0.42
N SER A 73 -6.14 9.18 1.11
CA SER A 73 -4.77 9.11 0.63
C SER A 73 -4.22 7.69 0.62
N PHE A 74 -4.51 6.91 1.67
CA PHE A 74 -4.14 5.51 1.75
C PHE A 74 -4.81 4.71 0.63
N GLU A 75 -6.12 4.87 0.46
CA GLU A 75 -6.85 4.18 -0.60
C GLU A 75 -6.35 4.54 -2.01
N SER A 76 -5.99 5.80 -2.23
CA SER A 76 -5.35 6.22 -3.49
C SER A 76 -4.05 5.46 -3.75
N THR A 77 -3.28 5.19 -2.69
CA THR A 77 -2.02 4.42 -2.75
C THR A 77 -2.32 2.95 -3.08
N CYS A 78 -3.28 2.32 -2.39
CA CYS A 78 -3.71 0.95 -2.67
C CYS A 78 -4.19 0.76 -4.11
N ARG A 79 -5.02 1.70 -4.62
CA ARG A 79 -5.49 1.68 -6.02
C ARG A 79 -4.35 1.81 -7.03
N LYS A 80 -3.34 2.66 -6.75
CA LYS A 80 -2.15 2.80 -7.61
C LYS A 80 -1.31 1.53 -7.61
N LEU A 81 -1.09 0.94 -6.43
CA LEU A 81 -0.36 -0.32 -6.30
C LEU A 81 -1.08 -1.46 -7.04
N TRP A 82 -2.39 -1.59 -6.86
CA TRP A 82 -3.20 -2.58 -7.58
C TRP A 82 -3.08 -2.41 -9.10
N ARG A 83 -3.13 -1.17 -9.61
CA ARG A 83 -2.91 -0.90 -11.04
C ARG A 83 -1.51 -1.29 -11.48
N PHE A 84 -0.47 -0.91 -10.73
CA PHE A 84 0.91 -1.26 -11.04
C PHE A 84 1.12 -2.78 -11.15
N LEU A 85 0.60 -3.54 -10.17
CA LEU A 85 0.72 -4.99 -10.14
C LEU A 85 -0.02 -5.65 -11.31
N ASN A 86 -1.21 -5.17 -11.68
CA ASN A 86 -1.99 -5.74 -12.79
C ASN A 86 -1.56 -5.24 -14.18
N GLN A 87 -0.94 -4.06 -14.28
CA GLN A 87 -0.36 -3.56 -15.53
C GLN A 87 0.95 -4.25 -15.86
N SER A 88 1.72 -4.65 -14.85
CA SER A 88 2.99 -5.38 -15.03
C SER A 88 2.80 -6.87 -15.38
N GLN A 89 1.55 -7.36 -15.42
CA GLN A 89 1.20 -8.73 -15.82
C GLN A 89 0.79 -8.83 -17.31
N ARG A 90 1.04 -7.79 -18.11
CA ARG A 90 0.83 -7.77 -19.56
C ARG A 90 2.14 -7.81 -20.32
#